data_AF-A0A7J9WQJ7-F1
#
_entry.id   AF-A0A7J9WQJ7-F1
#
_cell.length_a   1.000
_cell.length_b   1.000
_cell.length_c   1.000
_cell.angle_alpha   90.00
_cell.angle_beta   90.00
_cell.angle_gamma   90.00
#
_symmetry.space_group_name_H-M   'P 1'
#
loop_
_entity.id
_entity.type
_entity.pdbx_description
1 polymer ?
#
loop_
_entity_poly.entity_id
_entity_poly.type
_entity_poly.pdbx_seq_one_letter_code
_entity_poly.pdbx_strand_id
1 'polypeptide(L)'
;MLRPWQVGLRWTWVTWAERGVTTRRPKTLEAVLAHALAQQAYVLLEIDQPEQARELAEHAVGVGGTAVPPVLAAWLKAVVGEITAMGSDASAVERCFDRAARLLPADPWDPAVPYIMLDEFHLARWHGTALARLGDESAIVRLQYALTGMDSSFVRARAQLHIELAHALIAADHVDQARREVAKAKTLAVRVGSARQRRRARSLELQLNQAS
;
A
#
# COMPACT_ATOMS: atom_id res chain seq x y z
N MET A 1 13.24 18.28 -20.36
CA MET A 1 14.21 17.29 -19.84
C MET A 1 13.41 16.10 -19.33
N LEU A 2 13.61 14.91 -19.89
CA LEU A 2 12.86 13.71 -19.49
C LEU A 2 13.36 13.22 -18.12
N ARG A 3 12.44 12.84 -17.24
CA ARG A 3 12.72 12.33 -15.89
C ARG A 3 13.36 10.92 -15.98
N PRO A 4 14.20 10.50 -15.01
CA PRO A 4 14.87 9.19 -15.03
C PRO A 4 13.92 7.99 -15.18
N TRP A 5 12.74 8.01 -14.53
CA TRP A 5 11.73 6.96 -14.67
C TRP A 5 11.06 6.94 -16.05
N GLN A 6 11.02 8.07 -16.77
CA GLN A 6 10.50 8.15 -18.15
C GLN A 6 11.45 7.48 -19.15
N VAL A 7 12.75 7.38 -18.84
CA VAL A 7 13.77 6.77 -19.71
C VAL A 7 13.85 5.25 -19.49
N GLY A 8 13.72 4.80 -18.23
CA GLY A 8 13.80 3.37 -17.85
C GLY A 8 12.55 2.52 -18.17
N LEU A 9 11.35 3.14 -18.21
CA LEU A 9 10.09 2.42 -18.46
C LEU A 9 9.75 2.21 -19.94
N ARG A 10 10.60 2.68 -20.87
CA ARG A 10 10.28 2.70 -22.31
C ARG A 10 10.33 1.32 -23.00
N TRP A 11 10.75 0.23 -22.35
CA TRP A 11 11.17 -0.96 -23.10
C TRP A 11 10.62 -2.34 -22.74
N THR A 12 9.68 -2.52 -21.80
CA THR A 12 9.11 -3.88 -21.60
C THR A 12 7.58 -3.96 -21.49
N TRP A 13 6.89 -2.95 -20.95
CA TRP A 13 5.43 -3.03 -20.73
C TRP A 13 4.60 -2.18 -21.68
N VAL A 14 5.08 -0.98 -22.04
CA VAL A 14 4.45 -0.10 -23.03
C VAL A 14 4.28 -0.82 -24.37
N THR A 15 5.26 -1.65 -24.75
CA THR A 15 5.19 -2.47 -25.97
C THR A 15 4.20 -3.64 -25.89
N TRP A 16 3.88 -4.17 -24.72
CA TRP A 16 2.84 -5.22 -24.58
C TRP A 16 1.44 -4.61 -24.68
N ALA A 17 1.24 -3.45 -24.06
CA ALA A 17 0.03 -2.64 -24.12
C ALA A 17 -0.23 -2.07 -25.54
N GLU A 18 0.81 -1.64 -26.25
CA GLU A 18 0.70 -1.03 -27.59
C GLU A 18 0.58 -2.04 -28.72
N ARG A 19 1.16 -3.25 -28.61
CA ARG A 19 1.10 -4.27 -29.68
C ARG A 19 -0.25 -4.99 -29.78
N GLY A 20 -1.19 -4.75 -28.86
CA GLY A 20 -2.46 -5.46 -28.78
C GLY A 20 -3.70 -4.73 -29.32
N VAL A 21 -3.62 -3.46 -29.74
CA VAL A 21 -4.84 -2.69 -30.07
C VAL A 21 -4.68 -1.89 -31.37
N THR A 22 -5.11 -2.49 -32.48
CA THR A 22 -5.68 -1.73 -33.59
C THR A 22 -7.16 -1.49 -33.29
N THR A 23 -7.58 -0.22 -33.35
CA THR A 23 -8.96 0.32 -33.21
C THR A 23 -9.53 0.44 -31.79
N ARG A 24 -9.76 1.69 -31.36
CA ARG A 24 -10.45 2.17 -30.14
C ARG A 24 -9.84 1.69 -28.81
N ARG A 25 -9.07 2.56 -28.13
CA ARG A 25 -8.55 2.29 -26.76
C ARG A 25 -9.70 1.89 -25.84
N PRO A 26 -9.75 0.64 -25.33
CA PRO A 26 -10.76 0.27 -24.34
C PRO A 26 -10.40 0.95 -23.02
N LYS A 27 -11.39 1.40 -22.24
CA LYS A 27 -11.23 1.98 -20.89
C LYS A 27 -10.38 1.13 -19.93
N THR A 28 -10.14 -0.13 -20.29
CA THR A 28 -9.28 -1.08 -19.58
C THR A 28 -7.79 -0.78 -19.75
N LEU A 29 -7.36 -0.12 -20.83
CA LEU A 29 -5.95 0.19 -21.07
C LEU A 29 -5.43 1.24 -20.08
N GLU A 30 -6.19 2.33 -19.87
CA GLU A 30 -5.85 3.35 -18.88
C GLU A 30 -5.84 2.77 -17.45
N ALA A 31 -6.80 1.90 -17.14
CA ALA A 31 -6.86 1.22 -15.84
C ALA A 31 -5.63 0.34 -15.59
N VAL A 32 -5.26 -0.49 -16.56
CA VAL A 32 -4.07 -1.36 -16.47
C VAL A 32 -2.79 -0.54 -16.37
N LEU A 33 -2.65 0.52 -17.18
CA LEU A 33 -1.46 1.37 -17.15
C LEU A 33 -1.35 2.13 -15.82
N ALA A 34 -2.44 2.72 -15.33
CA ALA A 34 -2.47 3.41 -14.04
C ALA A 34 -2.09 2.45 -12.90
N HIS A 35 -2.67 1.24 -12.88
CA HIS A 35 -2.31 0.23 -11.90
C HIS A 35 -0.82 -0.14 -11.96
N ALA A 36 -0.29 -0.41 -13.15
CA ALA A 36 1.10 -0.80 -13.34
C ALA A 36 2.08 0.31 -12.89
N LEU A 37 1.79 1.57 -13.23
CA LEU A 37 2.61 2.72 -12.80
C LEU A 37 2.62 2.86 -11.27
N ALA A 38 1.45 2.73 -10.63
CA ALA A 38 1.34 2.77 -9.18
C ALA A 38 2.08 1.61 -8.49
N GLN A 39 2.03 0.39 -9.06
CA GLN A 39 2.83 -0.73 -8.57
C GLN A 39 4.33 -0.46 -8.67
N GLN A 40 4.77 0.12 -9.79
CA GLN A 40 6.17 0.46 -10.01
C GLN A 40 6.69 1.51 -9.02
N ALA A 41 5.83 2.38 -8.49
CA ALA A 41 6.22 3.33 -7.47
C ALA A 41 6.73 2.65 -6.18
N TYR A 42 6.22 1.46 -5.83
CA TYR A 42 6.77 0.68 -4.72
C TYR A 42 8.18 0.15 -4.99
N VAL A 43 8.53 -0.14 -6.24
CA VAL A 43 9.91 -0.53 -6.61
C VAL A 43 10.88 0.63 -6.36
N LEU A 44 10.45 1.86 -6.67
CA LEU A 44 11.23 3.07 -6.38
C LEU A 44 11.45 3.24 -4.87
N LEU A 45 10.45 2.93 -4.04
CA LEU A 45 10.64 2.90 -2.58
C LEU A 45 11.65 1.85 -2.12
N GLU A 46 11.69 0.69 -2.77
CA GLU A 46 12.65 -0.38 -2.42
C GLU A 46 14.10 -0.02 -2.75
N ILE A 47 14.33 0.95 -3.65
CA ILE A 47 15.66 1.48 -4.00
C ILE A 47 15.90 2.90 -3.47
N ASP A 48 15.16 3.31 -2.43
CA ASP A 48 15.33 4.58 -1.72
C ASP A 48 15.17 5.84 -2.60
N GLN A 49 14.15 5.82 -3.45
CA GLN A 49 13.76 6.94 -4.33
C GLN A 49 12.34 7.45 -4.02
N PRO A 50 12.08 8.01 -2.82
CA PRO A 50 10.72 8.35 -2.37
C PRO A 50 10.08 9.51 -3.14
N GLU A 51 10.85 10.51 -3.59
CA GLU A 51 10.32 11.62 -4.37
C GLU A 51 9.87 11.15 -5.76
N GLN A 52 10.68 10.32 -6.42
CA GLN A 52 10.32 9.73 -7.71
C GLN A 52 9.15 8.77 -7.58
N ALA A 53 9.07 8.01 -6.48
CA ALA A 53 7.93 7.15 -6.19
C ALA A 53 6.64 7.97 -6.07
N ARG A 54 6.69 9.11 -5.36
CA ARG A 54 5.54 10.01 -5.22
C ARG A 54 5.13 10.60 -6.56
N GLU A 55 6.07 11.13 -7.35
CA GLU A 55 5.79 11.63 -8.70
C GLU A 55 5.12 10.56 -9.58
N LEU A 56 5.62 9.32 -9.53
CA LEU A 56 5.09 8.22 -10.35
C LEU A 56 3.68 7.80 -9.91
N ALA A 57 3.40 7.78 -8.60
CA ALA A 57 2.07 7.49 -8.07
C ALA A 57 1.05 8.59 -8.40
N GLU A 58 1.45 9.86 -8.30
CA GLU A 58 0.62 11.00 -8.74
C GLU A 58 0.38 10.96 -10.26
N HIS A 59 1.38 10.55 -11.04
CA HIS A 59 1.21 10.35 -12.47
C HIS A 59 0.23 9.22 -12.80
N ALA A 60 0.29 8.10 -12.07
CA ALA A 60 -0.65 6.98 -12.22
C ALA A 60 -2.11 7.42 -12.01
N VAL A 61 -2.37 8.26 -11.01
CA VAL A 61 -3.67 8.90 -10.80
C VAL A 61 -4.09 9.72 -12.03
N GLY A 62 -3.17 10.51 -12.59
CA GLY A 62 -3.42 11.31 -13.80
C GLY A 62 -3.75 10.46 -15.02
N VAL A 63 -3.06 9.33 -15.20
CA VAL A 63 -3.30 8.37 -16.29
C VAL A 63 -4.69 7.71 -16.18
N GLY A 64 -5.09 7.33 -14.96
CA GLY A 64 -6.43 6.76 -14.74
C GLY A 64 -7.55 7.78 -14.96
N GLY A 65 -7.28 9.05 -14.62
CA GLY A 65 -8.24 10.14 -14.79
C GLY A 65 -9.59 9.84 -14.14
N THR A 66 -10.68 10.16 -14.83
CA THR A 66 -12.06 9.86 -14.40
C THR A 66 -12.65 8.62 -15.09
N ALA A 67 -11.84 7.89 -15.87
CA ALA A 67 -12.30 6.80 -16.73
C ALA A 67 -12.20 5.41 -16.07
N VAL A 68 -11.48 5.31 -14.95
CA VAL A 68 -11.28 4.06 -14.21
C VAL A 68 -12.43 3.74 -13.25
N PRO A 69 -12.65 2.46 -12.93
CA PRO A 69 -13.61 2.07 -11.89
C PRO A 69 -13.33 2.74 -10.53
N PRO A 70 -14.38 3.04 -9.72
CA PRO A 70 -14.22 3.68 -8.42
C PRO A 70 -13.25 2.97 -7.48
N VAL A 71 -13.28 1.63 -7.43
CA VAL A 71 -12.37 0.84 -6.60
C VAL A 71 -10.89 1.08 -6.96
N LEU A 72 -10.58 1.18 -8.26
CA LEU A 72 -9.22 1.50 -8.72
C LEU A 72 -8.88 2.97 -8.42
N ALA A 73 -9.82 3.90 -8.59
CA ALA A 73 -9.60 5.31 -8.25
C ALA A 73 -9.28 5.48 -6.75
N ALA A 74 -10.05 4.83 -5.87
CA ALA A 74 -9.83 4.80 -4.43
C ALA A 74 -8.46 4.20 -4.10
N TRP A 75 -8.13 3.06 -4.70
CA TRP A 75 -6.84 2.40 -4.53
C TRP A 75 -5.66 3.29 -4.94
N LEU A 76 -5.73 3.96 -6.09
CA LEU A 76 -4.68 4.88 -6.54
C LEU A 76 -4.47 6.05 -5.57
N LYS A 77 -5.54 6.59 -4.96
CA LYS A 77 -5.42 7.62 -3.93
C LYS A 77 -4.77 7.08 -2.65
N ALA A 78 -5.09 5.85 -2.24
CA ALA A 78 -4.46 5.20 -1.11
C ALA A 78 -2.95 4.95 -1.34
N VAL A 79 -2.55 4.54 -2.56
CA VAL A 79 -1.13 4.40 -2.95
C VAL A 79 -0.37 5.72 -2.78
N VAL A 80 -0.93 6.82 -3.29
CA VAL A 80 -0.30 8.15 -3.12
C VAL A 80 -0.17 8.49 -1.63
N GLY A 81 -1.19 8.25 -0.82
CA GLY A 81 -1.14 8.48 0.62
C GLY A 81 -0.04 7.66 1.31
N GLU A 82 0.04 6.36 1.03
CA GLU A 82 1.07 5.50 1.63
C GLU A 82 2.49 5.91 1.23
N ILE A 83 2.71 6.29 -0.04
CA ILE A 83 4.02 6.75 -0.51
C ILE A 83 4.38 8.11 0.09
N THR A 84 3.40 9.01 0.21
CA THR A 84 3.60 10.35 0.79
C THR A 84 4.05 10.28 2.25
N ALA A 85 3.66 9.25 2.99
CA ALA A 85 4.12 9.04 4.36
C ALA A 85 5.65 8.92 4.49
N MET A 86 6.36 8.58 3.40
CA MET A 86 7.83 8.54 3.39
C MET A 86 8.47 9.94 3.46
N GLY A 87 7.74 10.98 3.06
CA GLY A 87 8.19 12.38 3.11
C GLY A 87 7.73 13.15 4.36
N SER A 88 7.16 12.45 5.35
CA SER A 88 6.72 13.03 6.62
C SER A 88 5.61 14.10 6.57
N ASP A 89 4.86 14.22 5.47
CA ASP A 89 3.72 15.16 5.36
C ASP A 89 2.40 14.49 5.79
N ALA A 90 2.15 14.49 7.12
CA ALA A 90 0.93 13.92 7.70
C ALA A 90 -0.37 14.50 7.12
N SER A 91 -0.39 15.80 6.86
CA SER A 91 -1.57 16.47 6.31
C SER A 91 -1.86 16.01 4.87
N ALA A 92 -0.83 15.78 4.06
CA ALA A 92 -1.01 15.22 2.73
C ALA A 92 -1.45 13.75 2.75
N VAL A 93 -0.94 12.96 3.70
CA VAL A 93 -1.39 11.58 3.93
C VAL A 93 -2.88 11.55 4.22
N GLU A 94 -3.36 12.32 5.20
CA GLU A 94 -4.79 12.40 5.56
C GLU A 94 -5.66 12.79 4.36
N ARG A 95 -5.28 13.85 3.63
CA ARG A 95 -6.02 14.28 2.43
C ARG A 95 -6.12 13.19 1.36
N CYS A 96 -5.11 12.33 1.23
CA CYS A 96 -5.13 11.22 0.27
C CYS A 96 -6.09 10.12 0.70
N PHE A 97 -6.04 9.71 1.98
CA PHE A 97 -6.92 8.68 2.51
C PHE A 97 -8.39 9.13 2.60
N ASP A 98 -8.65 10.39 2.93
CA ASP A 98 -9.98 11.00 2.83
C ASP A 98 -10.56 10.93 1.42
N ARG A 99 -9.72 11.22 0.41
CA ARG A 99 -10.14 11.10 -1.00
C ARG A 99 -10.39 9.66 -1.39
N ALA A 100 -9.55 8.73 -0.94
CA ALA A 100 -9.73 7.30 -1.19
C ALA A 100 -11.06 6.81 -0.57
N ALA A 101 -11.34 7.18 0.68
CA ALA A 101 -12.56 6.80 1.39
C ALA A 101 -13.83 7.30 0.68
N ARG A 102 -13.83 8.55 0.21
CA ARG A 102 -14.97 9.09 -0.57
C ARG A 102 -15.21 8.40 -1.91
N LEU A 103 -14.20 7.74 -2.47
CA LEU A 103 -14.29 7.03 -3.74
C LEU A 103 -14.60 5.54 -3.57
N LEU A 104 -14.59 5.05 -2.32
CA LEU A 104 -14.76 3.64 -2.04
C LEU A 104 -16.19 3.19 -2.42
N PRO A 105 -16.34 2.22 -3.33
CA PRO A 105 -17.65 1.67 -3.68
C PRO A 105 -18.18 0.76 -2.56
N ALA A 106 -19.49 0.52 -2.56
CA ALA A 106 -20.12 -0.43 -1.64
C ALA A 106 -19.70 -1.88 -1.92
N ASP A 107 -19.52 -2.24 -3.20
CA ASP A 107 -18.93 -3.51 -3.61
C ASP A 107 -17.40 -3.35 -3.72
N PRO A 108 -16.59 -4.03 -2.90
CA PRO A 108 -15.14 -3.85 -2.88
C PRO A 108 -14.41 -4.52 -4.05
N TRP A 109 -15.14 -5.18 -4.95
CA TRP A 109 -14.59 -5.86 -6.12
C TRP A 109 -15.29 -5.39 -7.40
N ASP A 110 -14.52 -5.23 -8.48
CA ASP A 110 -15.05 -4.88 -9.80
C ASP A 110 -14.45 -5.81 -10.86
N PRO A 111 -15.26 -6.51 -11.68
CA PRO A 111 -14.78 -7.41 -12.73
C PRO A 111 -13.85 -6.75 -13.76
N ALA A 112 -13.92 -5.43 -13.96
CA ALA A 112 -13.05 -4.71 -14.89
C ALA A 112 -11.62 -4.54 -14.35
N VAL A 113 -11.42 -4.67 -13.04
CA VAL A 113 -10.12 -4.58 -12.35
C VAL A 113 -9.99 -5.72 -11.34
N PRO A 114 -10.03 -6.99 -11.78
CA PRO A 114 -10.18 -8.15 -10.89
C PRO A 114 -8.96 -8.41 -9.99
N TYR A 115 -7.86 -7.69 -10.23
CA TYR A 115 -6.63 -7.69 -9.45
C TYR A 115 -6.66 -6.67 -8.29
N ILE A 116 -7.71 -5.84 -8.18
CA ILE A 116 -7.95 -4.95 -7.05
C ILE A 116 -9.13 -5.46 -6.26
N MET A 117 -8.94 -5.51 -4.95
CA MET A 117 -10.01 -5.63 -3.97
C MET A 117 -9.74 -4.62 -2.86
N LEU A 118 -10.70 -3.75 -2.59
CA LEU A 118 -10.54 -2.68 -1.61
C LEU A 118 -11.88 -2.40 -0.93
N ASP A 119 -11.97 -2.78 0.34
CA ASP A 119 -13.02 -2.36 1.26
C ASP A 119 -12.47 -1.36 2.30
N GLU A 120 -13.31 -1.00 3.28
CA GLU A 120 -12.95 -0.09 4.36
C GLU A 120 -11.83 -0.61 5.28
N PHE A 121 -11.75 -1.93 5.50
CA PHE A 121 -10.72 -2.54 6.34
C PHE A 121 -9.37 -2.61 5.62
N HIS A 122 -9.38 -2.84 4.30
CA HIS A 122 -8.20 -2.70 3.47
C HIS A 122 -7.72 -1.25 3.46
N LEU A 123 -8.63 -0.29 3.32
CA LEU A 123 -8.26 1.12 3.34
C LEU A 123 -7.70 1.54 4.72
N ALA A 124 -8.35 1.13 5.81
CA ALA A 124 -7.88 1.37 7.17
C ALA A 124 -6.49 0.77 7.42
N ARG A 125 -6.21 -0.44 6.89
CA ARG A 125 -4.87 -1.03 6.95
C ARG A 125 -3.83 -0.12 6.30
N TRP A 126 -4.09 0.37 5.10
CA TRP A 126 -3.15 1.19 4.36
C TRP A 126 -2.92 2.52 5.07
N HIS A 127 -4.00 3.14 5.55
CA HIS A 127 -3.95 4.39 6.28
C HIS A 127 -3.19 4.25 7.61
N GLY A 128 -3.47 3.19 8.37
CA GLY A 128 -2.77 2.90 9.62
C GLY A 128 -1.29 2.60 9.39
N THR A 129 -0.94 1.92 8.28
CA THR A 129 0.46 1.69 7.89
C THR A 129 1.17 3.00 7.59
N ALA A 130 0.52 3.91 6.86
CA ALA A 130 1.07 5.23 6.57
C ALA A 130 1.32 6.04 7.85
N LEU A 131 0.38 6.02 8.79
CA LEU A 131 0.54 6.71 10.07
C LEU A 131 1.60 6.08 10.98
N ALA A 132 1.70 4.75 11.02
CA ALA A 132 2.75 4.08 11.78
C ALA A 132 4.14 4.52 11.30
N ARG A 133 4.32 4.75 9.99
CA ARG A 133 5.58 5.28 9.43
C ARG A 133 5.84 6.73 9.85
N LEU A 134 4.80 7.52 10.05
CA LEU A 134 4.89 8.89 10.55
C LEU A 134 5.13 8.96 12.07
N GLY A 135 5.08 7.83 12.77
CA GLY A 135 5.14 7.80 14.23
C GLY A 135 3.87 8.31 14.91
N ASP A 136 2.74 8.37 14.18
CA ASP A 136 1.46 8.80 14.72
C ASP A 136 0.80 7.65 15.49
N GLU A 137 0.58 7.86 16.79
CA GLU A 137 0.02 6.87 17.71
C GLU A 137 -1.40 6.41 17.32
N SER A 138 -2.17 7.24 16.60
CA SER A 138 -3.49 6.87 16.09
C SER A 138 -3.45 5.71 15.08
N ALA A 139 -2.26 5.39 14.55
CA ALA A 139 -2.01 4.17 13.79
C ALA A 139 -2.45 2.91 14.54
N ILE A 140 -2.27 2.85 15.87
CA ILE A 140 -2.60 1.68 16.69
C ILE A 140 -4.09 1.35 16.57
N VAL A 141 -4.96 2.32 16.84
CA VAL A 141 -6.42 2.15 16.79
C VAL A 141 -6.88 1.79 15.38
N ARG A 142 -6.31 2.44 14.36
CA ARG A 142 -6.65 2.20 12.94
C ARG A 142 -6.26 0.79 12.48
N LEU A 143 -5.06 0.33 12.85
CA LEU A 143 -4.56 -0.99 12.51
C LEU A 143 -5.33 -2.10 13.27
N GLN A 144 -5.75 -1.83 14.50
CA GLN A 144 -6.64 -2.72 15.25
C GLN A 144 -8.02 -2.81 14.60
N TYR A 145 -8.61 -1.69 14.17
CA TYR A 145 -9.87 -1.71 13.41
C TYR A 145 -9.74 -2.48 12.09
N ALA A 146 -8.62 -2.34 11.38
CA ALA A 146 -8.37 -3.17 10.20
C ALA A 146 -8.31 -4.68 10.53
N LEU A 147 -7.78 -5.07 11.69
CA LEU A 147 -7.74 -6.47 12.12
C LEU A 147 -9.13 -7.07 12.35
N THR A 148 -10.11 -6.27 12.81
CA THR A 148 -11.44 -6.77 13.20
C THR A 148 -12.27 -7.19 12.01
N GLY A 149 -12.11 -6.51 10.86
CA GLY A 149 -12.91 -6.80 9.66
C GLY A 149 -12.16 -7.46 8.51
N MET A 150 -10.82 -7.49 8.53
CA MET A 150 -10.06 -8.10 7.45
C MET A 150 -10.27 -9.62 7.38
N ASP A 151 -10.79 -10.07 6.23
CA ASP A 151 -11.03 -11.48 5.93
C ASP A 151 -9.79 -12.35 6.19
N SER A 152 -10.02 -13.50 6.82
CA SER A 152 -8.96 -14.40 7.30
C SER A 152 -8.11 -15.04 6.19
N SER A 153 -8.62 -15.08 4.95
CA SER A 153 -7.91 -15.55 3.76
C SER A 153 -6.79 -14.60 3.31
N PHE A 154 -6.82 -13.33 3.73
CA PHE A 154 -5.76 -12.34 3.47
C PHE A 154 -4.54 -12.53 4.38
N VAL A 155 -4.07 -13.77 4.52
CA VAL A 155 -3.05 -14.18 5.49
C VAL A 155 -1.77 -13.34 5.35
N ARG A 156 -1.36 -13.02 4.11
CA ARG A 156 -0.17 -12.17 3.86
C ARG A 156 -0.40 -10.73 4.29
N ALA A 157 -1.57 -10.16 4.02
CA ALA A 157 -1.88 -8.79 4.42
C ALA A 157 -1.98 -8.67 5.95
N ARG A 158 -2.61 -9.66 6.60
CA ARG A 158 -2.68 -9.76 8.06
C ARG A 158 -1.30 -9.89 8.70
N ALA A 159 -0.39 -10.68 8.11
CA ALA A 159 1.00 -10.76 8.59
C ALA A 159 1.70 -9.40 8.55
N GLN A 160 1.50 -8.61 7.48
CA GLN A 160 2.02 -7.24 7.40
C GLN A 160 1.37 -6.34 8.45
N LEU A 161 0.05 -6.39 8.59
CA LEU A 161 -0.71 -5.58 9.54
C LEU A 161 -0.20 -5.75 10.99
N HIS A 162 0.08 -6.99 11.42
CA HIS A 162 0.66 -7.27 12.72
C HIS A 162 2.09 -6.72 12.88
N ILE A 163 2.88 -6.68 11.80
CA ILE A 163 4.23 -6.05 11.81
C ILE A 163 4.10 -4.54 12.01
N GLU A 164 3.23 -3.87 11.25
CA GLU A 164 3.07 -2.41 11.37
C GLU A 164 2.47 -2.04 12.73
N LEU A 165 1.54 -2.84 13.26
CA LEU A 165 0.98 -2.62 14.60
C LEU A 165 2.04 -2.79 15.68
N ALA A 166 2.91 -3.80 15.58
CA ALA A 166 4.03 -3.96 16.49
C ALA A 166 5.00 -2.77 16.43
N HIS A 167 5.31 -2.24 15.23
CA HIS A 167 6.11 -1.02 15.09
C HIS A 167 5.46 0.18 15.82
N ALA A 168 4.17 0.43 15.60
CA ALA A 168 3.45 1.53 16.26
C ALA A 168 3.42 1.36 17.79
N LEU A 169 3.19 0.14 18.27
CA LEU A 169 3.20 -0.16 19.71
C LEU A 169 4.58 0.02 20.34
N ILE A 170 5.67 -0.32 19.65
CA ILE A 170 7.03 -0.05 20.13
C ILE A 170 7.28 1.45 20.23
N ALA A 171 6.88 2.22 19.22
CA ALA A 171 7.03 3.68 19.24
C ALA A 171 6.25 4.34 20.39
N ALA A 172 5.13 3.73 20.80
CA ALA A 172 4.30 4.17 21.93
C ALA A 172 4.66 3.49 23.28
N ASP A 173 5.82 2.81 23.37
CA ASP A 173 6.30 2.11 24.58
C ASP A 173 5.35 1.03 25.14
N HIS A 174 4.50 0.45 24.28
CA HIS A 174 3.60 -0.66 24.60
C HIS A 174 4.25 -2.02 24.32
N VAL A 175 5.41 -2.26 24.95
CA VAL A 175 6.31 -3.40 24.69
C VAL A 175 5.61 -4.77 24.74
N ASP A 176 4.78 -5.02 25.76
CA ASP A 176 4.10 -6.31 25.92
C ASP A 176 3.06 -6.57 24.83
N GLN A 177 2.37 -5.52 24.38
CA GLN A 177 1.44 -5.62 23.27
C GLN A 177 2.21 -5.89 21.98
N ALA A 178 3.30 -5.15 21.74
CA ALA A 178 4.15 -5.33 20.57
C ALA A 178 4.70 -6.76 20.45
N ARG A 179 5.16 -7.38 21.56
CA ARG A 179 5.62 -8.78 21.58
C ARG A 179 4.55 -9.76 21.07
N ARG A 180 3.29 -9.57 21.49
CA ARG A 180 2.17 -10.41 21.03
C ARG A 180 1.92 -10.26 19.54
N GLU A 181 1.98 -9.03 19.03
CA GLU A 181 1.78 -8.75 17.61
C GLU A 181 2.93 -9.30 16.74
N VAL A 182 4.18 -9.20 17.20
CA VAL A 182 5.35 -9.84 16.53
C VAL A 182 5.18 -11.36 16.48
N ALA A 183 4.73 -12.01 17.56
CA ALA A 183 4.50 -13.45 17.57
C ALA A 183 3.44 -13.87 16.54
N LYS A 184 2.32 -13.15 16.47
CA LYS A 184 1.27 -13.39 15.45
C LYS A 184 1.81 -13.19 14.03
N ALA A 185 2.55 -12.11 13.79
CA ALA A 185 3.18 -11.84 12.51
C ALA A 185 4.11 -12.98 12.05
N LYS A 186 4.95 -13.51 12.96
CA LYS A 186 5.87 -14.63 12.67
C LYS A 186 5.10 -15.87 12.21
N THR A 187 4.06 -16.27 12.97
CA THR A 187 3.24 -17.43 12.65
C THR A 187 2.61 -17.30 11.25
N LEU A 188 2.02 -16.14 10.95
CA LEU A 188 1.40 -15.91 9.64
C LEU A 188 2.45 -15.84 8.51
N ALA A 189 3.59 -15.19 8.73
CA ALA A 189 4.67 -15.08 7.74
C ALA A 189 5.28 -16.45 7.38
N VAL A 190 5.35 -17.38 8.33
CA VAL A 190 5.71 -18.78 8.08
C VAL A 190 4.65 -19.47 7.23
N ARG A 191 3.37 -19.34 7.62
CA ARG A 191 2.23 -19.95 6.89
C ARG A 191 2.17 -19.54 5.41
N VAL A 192 2.51 -18.30 5.08
CA VAL A 192 2.50 -17.80 3.69
C VAL A 192 3.85 -17.87 2.98
N GLY A 193 4.87 -18.46 3.61
CA GLY A 193 6.22 -18.59 3.03
C GLY A 193 6.95 -17.25 2.83
N SER A 194 6.49 -16.14 3.39
CA SER A 194 7.04 -14.79 3.11
C SER A 194 8.37 -14.51 3.81
N ALA A 195 9.49 -14.67 3.08
CA ALA A 195 10.83 -14.38 3.61
C ALA A 195 10.99 -12.92 4.07
N ARG A 196 10.41 -11.96 3.34
CA ARG A 196 10.44 -10.53 3.69
C ARG A 196 9.77 -10.28 5.04
N GLN A 197 8.57 -10.80 5.26
CA GLN A 197 7.84 -10.59 6.51
C GLN A 197 8.52 -11.30 7.68
N ARG A 198 9.09 -12.50 7.47
CA ARG A 198 9.90 -13.18 8.50
C ARG A 198 11.10 -12.35 8.94
N ARG A 199 11.81 -11.71 8.00
CA ARG A 199 12.94 -10.82 8.32
C ARG A 199 12.49 -9.60 9.12
N ARG A 200 11.42 -8.93 8.69
CA ARG A 200 10.86 -7.76 9.41
C ARG A 200 10.44 -8.11 10.84
N ALA A 201 9.69 -9.20 11.03
CA ALA A 201 9.26 -9.63 12.35
C ALA A 201 10.44 -10.01 13.26
N ARG A 202 11.49 -10.64 12.72
CA ARG A 202 12.73 -10.94 13.46
C ARG A 202 13.46 -9.65 13.88
N SER A 203 13.50 -8.64 13.01
CA SER A 203 14.12 -7.35 13.34
C SER A 203 13.44 -6.70 14.54
N LEU A 204 12.09 -6.72 14.56
CA LEU A 204 11.30 -6.20 15.68
C LEU A 204 11.52 -6.98 16.98
N GLU A 205 11.61 -8.31 16.89
CA GLU A 205 11.90 -9.17 18.03
C GLU A 205 13.26 -8.83 18.66
N LEU A 206 14.29 -8.59 17.84
CA LEU A 206 15.61 -8.16 18.33
C LEU A 206 15.54 -6.79 19.02
N GLN A 207 14.80 -5.83 18.45
CA GLN A 207 14.60 -4.52 19.06
C GLN A 207 13.92 -4.62 20.43
N LEU A 208 12.86 -5.42 20.55
CA LEU A 208 12.13 -5.63 21.80
C LEU A 208 13.00 -6.28 22.90
N ASN A 209 13.94 -7.15 22.51
CA ASN A 209 14.86 -7.80 23.45
C ASN A 209 15.96 -6.85 23.95
N GLN A 210 16.28 -5.80 23.19
CA GLN A 210 17.27 -4.79 23.59
C GLN A 210 16.66 -3.69 24.48
N ALA A 211 15.34 -3.53 24.45
CA ALA A 211 14.60 -2.56 25.27
C ALA A 211 14.20 -3.12 26.65
N SER A 212 14.60 -4.36 26.99
CA SER A 212 14.28 -5.04 28.25
C SER A 212 15.50 -5.12 29.15
#